data_AF-A0A6A5GHM2-F1
#
_entry.id   AF-A0A6A5GHM2-F1
#
_cell.length_a   1.000
_cell.length_b   1.000
_cell.length_c   1.000
_cell.angle_alpha   90.00
_cell.angle_beta   90.00
_cell.angle_gamma   90.00
#
_symmetry.space_group_name_H-M   'P 1'
#
loop_
_entity.id
_entity.type
_entity.pdbx_description
1 polymer ?
#
loop_
_entity_poly.entity_id
_entity_poly.type
_entity_poly.pdbx_seq_one_letter_code
_entity_poly.pdbx_strand_id
1 'polypeptide(L)'
;MTTPFPLFRLPRLALIPVFQCMELIEVIAFSLISQRSYNLSKYLRKKTSFRYIDLEIETDCVCMRIALTDGSILPLYFYTDDSTIIEVFYPYKKIQWRNIGLSTEQWVERVLDVTKCPSLRKLKLDAVPKFNVFSVFEVIPKVTEL
;
A
#
# COMPACT_ATOMS: atom_id res chain seq x y z
N MET A 1 19.77 16.20 22.01
CA MET A 1 19.83 15.74 20.60
C MET A 1 19.63 14.24 20.59
N THR A 2 18.52 13.74 20.06
CA THR A 2 18.29 12.31 19.88
C THR A 2 18.76 11.92 18.48
N THR A 3 19.83 11.15 18.39
CA THR A 3 20.23 10.54 17.12
C THR A 3 19.13 9.55 16.70
N PRO A 4 18.61 9.62 15.46
CA PRO A 4 17.59 8.68 15.01
C PRO A 4 18.10 7.23 15.11
N PHE A 5 17.23 6.32 15.54
CA PHE A 5 17.58 4.91 15.61
C PHE A 5 17.91 4.38 14.21
N PRO A 6 19.10 3.79 13.99
CA PRO A 6 19.54 3.40 12.66
C PRO A 6 18.93 2.05 12.26
N LEU A 7 17.61 2.00 12.05
CA LEU A 7 16.85 0.76 11.78
C LEU A 7 17.52 -0.10 10.69
N PHE A 8 17.96 0.52 9.60
CA PHE A 8 18.60 -0.19 8.48
C PHE A 8 20.00 -0.75 8.75
N ARG A 9 20.62 -0.42 9.89
CA ARG A 9 21.91 -0.98 10.33
C ARG A 9 21.74 -2.23 11.17
N LEU A 10 20.50 -2.60 11.52
CA LEU A 10 20.25 -3.84 12.24
C LEU A 10 20.57 -5.07 11.37
N PRO A 11 21.12 -6.15 11.98
CA PRO A 11 21.22 -7.44 11.32
C PRO A 11 19.85 -7.93 10.85
N ARG A 12 19.82 -8.67 9.72
CA ARG A 12 18.56 -9.17 9.13
C ARG A 12 17.68 -9.93 10.13
N LEU A 13 18.28 -10.73 11.00
CA LEU A 13 17.55 -11.49 12.02
C LEU A 13 16.85 -10.59 13.06
N ALA A 14 17.43 -9.43 13.37
CA ALA A 14 16.81 -8.46 14.28
C ALA A 14 15.70 -7.64 13.61
N LEU A 15 15.73 -7.50 12.28
CA LEU A 15 14.65 -6.82 11.54
C LEU A 15 13.36 -7.66 11.46
N ILE A 16 13.45 -8.99 11.46
CA ILE A 16 12.28 -9.88 11.42
C ILE A 16 11.28 -9.56 12.56
N PRO A 17 11.66 -9.60 13.85
CA PRO A 17 10.73 -9.31 14.94
C PRO A 17 10.22 -7.87 14.92
N VAL A 18 11.03 -6.90 14.46
CA VAL A 18 10.58 -5.50 14.32
C VAL A 18 9.37 -5.41 13.40
N PHE A 19 9.41 -6.05 12.22
CA PHE A 19 8.29 -6.05 11.28
C PHE A 19 7.13 -6.95 11.71
N GLN A 20 7.36 -7.93 12.58
CA GLN A 20 6.29 -8.74 13.16
C GLN A 20 5.45 -7.97 14.19
N CYS A 21 6.05 -6.97 14.85
CA CYS A 21 5.36 -6.12 15.80
C CYS A 21 4.66 -4.91 15.14
N MET A 22 4.90 -4.64 13.86
CA MET A 22 4.25 -3.56 13.12
C MET A 22 2.87 -3.96 12.61
N GLU A 23 1.92 -3.05 12.71
CA GLU A 23 0.59 -3.21 12.10
C GLU A 23 0.68 -3.17 10.57
N LEU A 24 -0.34 -3.73 9.91
CA LEU A 24 -0.49 -3.69 8.43
C LEU A 24 -0.26 -2.29 7.87
N ILE A 25 -0.94 -1.32 8.47
CA ILE A 25 -0.91 0.07 8.06
C ILE A 25 0.51 0.66 8.19
N GLU A 26 1.24 0.31 9.24
CA GLU A 26 2.61 0.77 9.47
C GLU A 26 3.59 0.16 8.48
N VAL A 27 3.42 -1.13 8.14
CA VAL A 27 4.27 -1.79 7.13
C VAL A 27 4.02 -1.20 5.74
N ILE A 28 2.76 -0.92 5.40
CA ILE A 28 2.43 -0.22 4.14
C ILE A 28 3.08 1.16 4.15
N ALA A 29 2.87 1.97 5.20
CA ALA A 29 3.48 3.30 5.32
C ALA A 29 5.00 3.23 5.14
N PHE A 30 5.65 2.29 5.82
CA PHE A 30 7.10 2.08 5.76
C PHE A 30 7.58 1.75 4.35
N SER A 31 6.85 0.90 3.62
CA SER A 31 7.17 0.53 2.24
C SER A 31 7.20 1.73 1.30
N LEU A 32 6.49 2.81 1.62
CA LEU A 32 6.39 4.00 0.78
C LEU A 32 7.56 4.98 1.00
N ILE A 33 8.37 4.80 2.05
CA ILE A 33 9.43 5.74 2.45
C ILE A 33 10.66 5.72 1.53
N SER A 34 10.98 4.61 0.86
CA SER A 34 12.17 4.48 -0.01
C SER A 34 12.19 3.13 -0.73
N GLN A 35 13.07 2.96 -1.72
CA GLN A 35 13.28 1.64 -2.33
C GLN A 35 13.81 0.60 -1.33
N ARG A 36 14.64 1.02 -0.36
CA ARG A 36 15.21 0.10 0.64
C ARG A 36 14.15 -0.37 1.62
N SER A 37 13.26 0.52 2.07
CA SER A 37 12.15 0.18 2.96
C SER A 37 11.11 -0.69 2.27
N TYR A 38 10.80 -0.41 1.00
CA TYR A 38 9.96 -1.26 0.16
C TYR A 38 10.47 -2.70 0.10
N ASN A 39 11.74 -2.88 -0.30
CA ASN A 39 12.35 -4.21 -0.39
C ASN A 39 12.24 -4.96 0.95
N LEU A 40 12.51 -4.30 2.08
CA LEU A 40 12.38 -4.94 3.40
C LEU A 40 10.94 -5.32 3.73
N SER A 41 9.98 -4.44 3.46
CA SER A 41 8.55 -4.67 3.72
C SER A 41 8.02 -5.87 2.95
N LYS A 42 8.41 -5.98 1.67
CA LYS A 42 8.05 -7.09 0.77
C LYS A 42 8.48 -8.45 1.33
N TYR A 43 9.68 -8.56 1.90
CA TYR A 43 10.21 -9.86 2.35
C TYR A 43 9.87 -10.21 3.81
N LEU A 44 9.84 -9.22 4.70
CA LEU A 44 9.80 -9.47 6.14
C LEU A 44 8.39 -9.72 6.67
N ARG A 45 7.35 -9.33 5.93
CA ARG A 45 5.98 -9.62 6.34
C ARG A 45 5.55 -11.03 5.93
N LYS A 46 5.17 -11.84 6.94
CA LYS A 46 4.85 -13.27 6.76
C LYS A 46 3.47 -13.71 7.30
N LYS A 47 2.62 -12.83 7.84
CA LYS A 47 1.50 -13.29 8.71
C LYS A 47 0.15 -12.58 8.60
N THR A 48 -0.19 -11.93 7.48
CA THR A 48 -1.57 -11.43 7.32
C THR A 48 -2.20 -12.10 6.12
N SER A 49 -3.28 -12.84 6.35
CA SER A 49 -4.09 -13.42 5.29
C SER A 49 -5.13 -12.39 4.84
N PHE A 50 -5.14 -12.10 3.55
CA PHE A 50 -6.06 -11.19 2.90
C PHE A 50 -7.04 -11.99 2.05
N ARG A 51 -8.28 -11.51 1.96
CA ARG A 51 -9.31 -12.16 1.13
C ARG A 51 -9.22 -11.68 -0.31
N TYR A 52 -9.29 -10.37 -0.48
CA TYR A 52 -9.24 -9.72 -1.78
C TYR A 52 -8.85 -8.26 -1.63
N ILE A 53 -8.50 -7.65 -2.76
CA ILE A 53 -8.41 -6.21 -2.93
C ILE A 53 -9.48 -5.80 -3.94
N ASP A 54 -10.14 -4.68 -3.68
CA ASP A 54 -10.90 -3.95 -4.70
C ASP A 54 -10.14 -2.67 -5.06
N LEU A 55 -10.05 -2.37 -6.35
CA LEU A 55 -9.41 -1.18 -6.90
C LEU A 55 -10.46 -0.32 -7.61
N GLU A 56 -10.60 0.93 -7.18
CA GLU A 56 -11.51 1.91 -7.75
C GLU A 56 -10.68 3.11 -8.22
N ILE A 57 -10.80 3.44 -9.51
CA ILE A 57 -10.09 4.54 -10.14
C ILE A 57 -11.11 5.65 -10.38
N GLU A 58 -10.88 6.77 -9.71
CA GLU A 58 -11.69 7.98 -9.77
C GLU A 58 -10.96 9.05 -10.58
N THR A 59 -11.56 10.23 -10.73
CA THR A 59 -11.03 11.33 -11.56
C THR A 59 -9.63 11.75 -11.10
N ASP A 60 -9.45 11.86 -9.78
CA ASP A 60 -8.29 12.45 -9.11
C ASP A 60 -7.68 11.52 -8.06
N CYS A 61 -8.15 10.28 -7.93
CA CYS A 61 -7.58 9.34 -6.97
C CYS A 61 -7.67 7.86 -7.38
N VAL A 62 -6.80 7.06 -6.78
CA VAL A 62 -6.86 5.60 -6.77
C VAL A 62 -7.22 5.14 -5.37
N CYS A 63 -8.35 4.44 -5.24
CA CYS A 63 -8.84 3.88 -4.00
C CYS A 63 -8.59 2.36 -3.98
N MET A 64 -7.85 1.88 -2.98
CA MET A 64 -7.68 0.45 -2.71
C MET A 64 -8.42 0.07 -1.43
N ARG A 65 -9.34 -0.89 -1.52
CA ARG A 65 -9.98 -1.50 -0.35
C ARG A 65 -9.41 -2.89 -0.12
N ILE A 66 -8.59 -3.02 0.91
CA ILE A 66 -7.95 -4.30 1.27
C ILE A 66 -8.83 -5.00 2.30
N ALA A 67 -9.39 -6.16 1.94
CA ALA A 67 -10.20 -6.97 2.86
C ALA A 67 -9.33 -7.97 3.62
N LEU A 68 -9.33 -7.86 4.95
CA LEU A 68 -8.63 -8.76 5.84
C LEU A 68 -9.49 -10.00 6.14
N THR A 69 -8.84 -11.06 6.62
CA THR A 69 -9.52 -12.33 6.95
C THR A 69 -10.48 -12.23 8.13
N ASP A 70 -10.28 -11.26 9.02
CA ASP A 70 -11.18 -10.94 10.14
C ASP A 70 -12.45 -10.17 9.73
N GLY A 71 -12.59 -9.82 8.45
CA GLY A 71 -13.72 -9.06 7.91
C GLY A 71 -13.52 -7.55 7.95
N SER A 72 -12.43 -7.05 8.52
CA SER A 72 -12.09 -5.63 8.46
C SER A 72 -11.65 -5.22 7.05
N ILE A 73 -11.86 -3.95 6.72
CA ILE A 73 -11.48 -3.36 5.44
C ILE A 73 -10.56 -2.17 5.70
N LEU A 74 -9.40 -2.17 5.06
CA LEU A 74 -8.47 -1.04 5.04
C LEU A 74 -8.60 -0.30 3.71
N PRO A 75 -9.35 0.82 3.66
CA PRO A 75 -9.36 1.73 2.52
C PRO A 75 -8.13 2.65 2.51
N LEU A 76 -7.50 2.74 1.34
CA LEU A 76 -6.37 3.60 1.04
C LEU A 76 -6.70 4.48 -0.17
N TYR A 77 -6.48 5.78 -0.05
CA TYR A 77 -6.73 6.77 -1.10
C TYR A 77 -5.41 7.43 -1.51
N PHE A 78 -5.07 7.28 -2.79
CA PHE A 78 -3.92 7.91 -3.40
C PHE A 78 -4.40 9.00 -4.37
N TYR A 79 -4.25 10.27 -3.99
CA TYR A 79 -4.69 11.40 -4.81
C TYR A 79 -3.61 11.77 -5.84
N THR A 80 -4.02 12.03 -7.08
CA THR A 80 -3.14 12.23 -8.25
C THR A 80 -2.96 13.68 -8.65
N ASP A 81 -3.87 14.57 -8.26
CA ASP A 81 -3.97 15.92 -8.81
C ASP A 81 -2.95 16.94 -8.27
N ASP A 82 -2.36 16.71 -7.09
CA ASP A 82 -1.30 17.61 -6.55
C ASP A 82 -0.60 17.11 -5.27
N SER A 83 -1.07 16.05 -4.62
CA SER A 83 -0.67 15.83 -3.24
C SER A 83 0.45 14.80 -3.11
N THR A 84 1.56 15.29 -2.55
CA THR A 84 2.52 14.50 -1.78
C THR A 84 1.86 13.79 -0.59
N ILE A 85 0.56 13.46 -0.61
CA ILE A 85 -0.22 13.02 0.54
C ILE A 85 -1.07 11.82 0.17
N ILE A 86 -0.96 10.77 0.96
CA ILE A 86 -1.74 9.54 0.86
C ILE A 86 -2.68 9.53 2.05
N GLU A 87 -3.98 9.46 1.79
CA GLU A 87 -4.97 9.41 2.85
C GLU A 87 -5.34 7.95 3.14
N VAL A 88 -5.32 7.62 4.43
CA VAL A 88 -5.58 6.27 4.91
C VAL A 88 -6.67 6.34 5.97
N PHE A 89 -7.69 5.52 5.81
CA PHE A 89 -8.71 5.35 6.84
C PHE A 89 -8.55 3.96 7.46
N TYR A 90 -8.25 3.90 8.75
CA TYR A 90 -8.00 2.66 9.46
C TYR A 90 -8.43 2.79 10.92
N PRO A 91 -9.19 1.80 11.41
CA PRO A 91 -10.58 1.99 11.79
C PRO A 91 -10.80 3.29 12.57
N TYR A 92 -11.68 4.15 12.03
CA TYR A 92 -12.12 5.42 12.61
C TYR A 92 -11.06 6.52 12.73
N LYS A 93 -9.86 6.35 12.16
CA LYS A 93 -8.84 7.41 12.07
C LYS A 93 -8.51 7.70 10.60
N LYS A 94 -8.44 8.99 10.28
CA LYS A 94 -7.84 9.50 9.06
C LYS A 94 -6.37 9.79 9.32
N ILE A 95 -5.48 9.15 8.59
CA ILE A 95 -4.03 9.34 8.64
C ILE A 95 -3.57 9.85 7.27
N GLN A 96 -2.65 10.82 7.28
CA GLN A 96 -2.04 11.36 6.07
C GLN A 96 -0.57 11.00 6.06
N TRP A 97 -0.12 10.32 5.01
CA TRP A 97 1.30 10.02 4.80
C TRP A 97 1.88 10.86 3.69
N ARG A 98 3.13 11.29 3.83
CA ARG A 98 3.79 12.01 2.76
C ARG A 98 4.27 11.05 1.66
N ASN A 99 3.75 11.20 0.44
CA ASN A 99 4.34 10.62 -0.75
C ASN A 99 5.64 11.38 -1.08
N ILE A 100 6.73 10.62 -1.16
CA ILE A 100 8.09 11.12 -1.44
C ILE A 100 8.45 11.09 -2.94
N GLY A 101 7.45 11.19 -3.81
CA GLY A 101 7.62 11.20 -5.27
C GLY A 101 7.40 9.85 -5.96
N LEU A 102 6.67 8.92 -5.34
CA LEU A 102 6.22 7.70 -6.00
C LEU A 102 5.12 8.02 -7.01
N SER A 103 5.18 7.41 -8.18
CA SER A 103 4.08 7.39 -9.14
C SER A 103 2.92 6.52 -8.63
N THR A 104 1.74 6.71 -9.21
CA THR A 104 0.53 5.91 -8.88
C THR A 104 0.77 4.41 -9.07
N GLU A 105 1.45 4.01 -10.15
CA GLU A 105 1.80 2.61 -10.43
C GLU A 105 2.68 2.02 -9.30
N GLN A 106 3.68 2.76 -8.83
CA GLN A 106 4.63 2.33 -7.81
C GLN A 106 3.94 2.21 -6.46
N TRP A 107 2.99 3.10 -6.18
CA TRP A 107 2.19 2.99 -4.97
C TRP A 107 1.33 1.71 -4.98
N VAL A 108 0.61 1.48 -6.07
CA VAL A 108 -0.22 0.28 -6.26
C VAL A 108 0.65 -0.98 -6.14
N GLU A 109 1.77 -1.03 -6.87
CA GLU A 109 2.72 -2.15 -6.84
C GLU A 109 3.19 -2.44 -5.41
N ARG A 110 3.61 -1.42 -4.66
CA ARG A 110 4.13 -1.59 -3.29
C ARG A 110 3.06 -2.12 -2.34
N VAL A 111 1.83 -1.66 -2.44
CA VAL A 111 0.71 -2.15 -1.63
C VAL A 111 0.41 -3.62 -1.97
N LEU A 112 0.36 -3.97 -3.26
CA LEU A 112 0.17 -5.35 -3.72
C LEU A 112 1.27 -6.27 -3.19
N ASP A 113 2.54 -5.85 -3.29
CA ASP A 113 3.69 -6.65 -2.86
C ASP A 113 3.79 -6.82 -1.34
N VAL A 114 3.39 -5.80 -0.57
CA VAL A 114 3.38 -5.86 0.90
C VAL A 114 2.22 -6.69 1.42
N THR A 115 1.07 -6.61 0.77
CA THR A 115 -0.11 -7.40 1.15
C THR A 115 0.02 -8.84 0.66
N LYS A 116 0.66 -9.09 -0.50
CA LYS A 116 0.68 -10.41 -1.15
C LYS A 116 -0.72 -10.99 -1.27
N CYS A 117 -1.72 -10.12 -1.47
CA CYS A 117 -3.10 -10.56 -1.57
C CYS A 117 -3.26 -11.39 -2.85
N PRO A 118 -3.84 -12.60 -2.77
CA PRO A 118 -3.91 -13.49 -3.92
C PRO A 118 -4.92 -13.06 -4.99
N SER A 119 -5.84 -12.15 -4.66
CA SER A 119 -6.99 -11.85 -5.51
C SER A 119 -7.24 -10.35 -5.61
N LEU A 120 -7.29 -9.84 -6.85
CA LEU A 120 -7.93 -8.57 -7.17
C LEU A 120 -9.36 -8.90 -7.62
N ARG A 121 -10.32 -8.68 -6.72
CA ARG A 121 -11.72 -9.10 -6.94
C ARG A 121 -12.45 -8.15 -7.87
N LYS A 122 -12.32 -6.84 -7.64
CA LYS A 122 -13.01 -5.83 -8.42
C LYS A 122 -12.03 -4.76 -8.91
N LEU A 123 -12.18 -4.38 -10.17
CA LEU A 123 -11.58 -3.20 -10.77
C LEU A 123 -12.71 -2.31 -11.31
N LYS A 124 -12.78 -1.07 -10.86
CA LYS A 124 -13.81 -0.12 -11.30
C LYS A 124 -13.15 1.16 -11.81
N LEU A 125 -13.62 1.63 -12.96
CA LEU A 125 -13.22 2.91 -13.55
C LEU A 125 -14.45 3.81 -13.57
N ASP A 126 -14.55 4.72 -12.60
CA ASP A 126 -15.77 5.51 -12.38
C ASP A 126 -15.80 6.83 -13.12
N ALA A 127 -14.63 7.31 -13.55
CA ALA A 127 -14.48 8.59 -14.20
C ALA A 127 -13.36 8.53 -15.24
N VAL A 128 -13.23 9.63 -16.01
CA VAL A 128 -12.08 9.84 -16.89
C VAL A 128 -10.91 10.31 -16.01
N PRO A 129 -9.88 9.47 -15.78
CA PRO A 129 -8.85 9.81 -14.80
C PRO A 129 -7.89 10.83 -15.37
N LYS A 130 -7.36 11.70 -14.51
CA LYS A 130 -6.40 12.75 -14.91
C LYS A 130 -4.95 12.26 -15.03
N PHE A 131 -4.73 10.96 -14.88
CA PHE A 131 -3.41 10.32 -14.92
C PHE A 131 -3.43 9.13 -15.87
N ASN A 132 -2.24 8.63 -16.24
CA ASN A 132 -2.12 7.46 -17.08
C ASN A 132 -2.59 6.21 -16.31
N VAL A 133 -3.78 5.71 -16.67
CA VAL A 133 -4.37 4.52 -16.04
C VAL A 133 -3.66 3.24 -16.47
N PHE A 134 -3.10 3.21 -17.69
CA PHE A 134 -2.50 2.00 -18.24
C PHE A 134 -1.30 1.52 -17.41
N SER A 135 -0.52 2.43 -16.82
CA SER A 135 0.58 2.05 -15.94
C SER A 135 0.12 1.35 -14.65
N VAL A 136 -1.07 1.69 -14.14
CA VAL A 136 -1.68 0.95 -13.02
C VAL A 136 -2.09 -0.45 -13.48
N PHE A 137 -2.59 -0.59 -14.71
CA PHE A 137 -2.98 -1.90 -15.25
C PHE A 137 -1.81 -2.84 -15.50
N GLU A 138 -0.60 -2.30 -15.70
CA GLU A 138 0.63 -3.10 -15.86
C GLU A 138 1.08 -3.79 -14.57
N VAL A 139 0.74 -3.23 -13.40
CA VAL A 139 1.19 -3.74 -12.09
C VAL A 139 0.15 -4.58 -11.35
N ILE A 140 -1.13 -4.50 -11.73
CA ILE A 140 -2.19 -5.27 -11.08
C ILE A 140 -2.22 -6.73 -11.55
N PRO A 141 -2.50 -7.70 -10.67
CA PRO A 141 -2.72 -9.08 -11.09
C PRO A 141 -4.02 -9.18 -11.92
N LYS A 142 -4.13 -10.26 -12.72
CA LYS A 142 -5.34 -10.53 -13.51
C LYS A 142 -6.59 -10.50 -12.60
N VAL A 143 -7.58 -9.71 -13.01
CA VAL A 143 -8.87 -9.61 -12.33
C VAL A 143 -9.67 -10.89 -12.59
N THR A 144 -10.24 -11.48 -11.54
CA THR A 144 -11.03 -12.71 -11.65
C THR A 144 -12.50 -12.48 -12.00
N GLU A 145 -13.02 -11.28 -11.74
CA GLU A 145 -14.42 -10.90 -12.00
C GLU A 145 -14.48 -9.46 -12.54
N LEU A 146 -15.06 -9.28 -13.74
CA LEU A 146 -15.31 -7.97 -14.37
C LEU A 146 -16.76 -7.54 -14.14
#